data_AF-D9XHU6-F1
#
_entry.id   AF-D9XHU6-F1
#
_cell.length_a   1.000
_cell.length_b   1.000
_cell.length_c   1.000
_cell.angle_alpha   90.00
_cell.angle_beta   90.00
_cell.angle_gamma   90.00
#
_symmetry.space_group_name_H-M   'P 1'
#
loop_
_entity.id
_entity.type
_entity.pdbx_description
1 polymer ?
#
loop_
_entity_poly.entity_id
_entity_poly.type
_entity_poly.pdbx_seq_one_letter_code
_entity_poly.pdbx_strand_id
1 'polypeptide(L)'
;MPSLVNRLIAGRQITAMHMLLQCSTGAVTLRQGPAAEPGTAPAWFAFLRPAHSEGLPDWPATVGHTDKGLMLDCGTILDFRPADQLLQSHADLWLTPMTGVQPPARNDVDVLDRTYQVLDARLEASTDSENDPLQSVRLMVGMARGSAAEGNLFRAAHSLTLCESLVQRL
;
A
#
# COMPACT_ATOMS: atom_id res chain seq x y z
N MET A 1 -18.14 24.34 -8.83
CA MET A 1 -18.25 23.30 -7.77
C MET A 1 -16.87 22.72 -7.53
N PRO A 2 -16.46 22.46 -6.26
CA PRO A 2 -15.20 21.79 -5.99
C PRO A 2 -15.18 20.38 -6.60
N SER A 3 -14.03 19.93 -7.10
CA SER A 3 -13.85 18.57 -7.61
C SER A 3 -14.20 17.52 -6.55
N LEU A 4 -14.52 16.29 -6.98
CA LEU A 4 -14.81 15.20 -6.05
C LEU A 4 -13.65 15.01 -5.07
N VAL A 5 -12.41 15.07 -5.57
CA VAL A 5 -11.21 14.96 -4.75
C VAL A 5 -11.14 16.04 -3.70
N ASN A 6 -11.35 17.31 -4.06
CA ASN A 6 -11.33 18.41 -3.10
C ASN A 6 -12.34 18.20 -1.97
N ARG A 7 -13.53 17.67 -2.27
CA ARG A 7 -14.52 17.34 -1.24
C ARG A 7 -14.09 16.17 -0.34
N LEU A 8 -13.44 15.16 -0.92
CA LEU A 8 -13.00 13.96 -0.20
C LEU A 8 -11.77 14.18 0.68
N ILE A 9 -10.94 15.18 0.36
CA ILE A 9 -9.73 15.53 1.14
C ILE A 9 -9.90 16.75 2.04
N ALA A 10 -10.94 17.57 1.83
CA ALA A 10 -11.13 18.82 2.56
C ALA A 10 -11.17 18.61 4.08
N GLY A 11 -10.37 19.39 4.82
CA GLY A 11 -10.34 19.36 6.28
C GLY A 11 -9.65 18.13 6.88
N ARG A 12 -8.98 17.31 6.07
CA ARG A 12 -8.31 16.08 6.53
C ARG A 12 -6.80 16.27 6.57
N GLN A 13 -6.16 15.74 7.60
CA GLN A 13 -4.72 15.69 7.70
C GLN A 13 -4.17 14.50 6.91
N ILE A 14 -3.29 14.78 5.95
CA ILE A 14 -2.52 13.74 5.26
C ILE A 14 -1.41 13.32 6.24
N THR A 15 -1.40 12.04 6.59
CA THR A 15 -0.39 11.47 7.50
C THR A 15 0.78 10.89 6.72
N ALA A 16 0.50 10.31 5.56
CA ALA A 16 1.53 9.81 4.66
C ALA A 16 1.16 10.06 3.20
N MET A 17 2.20 10.26 2.40
CA MET A 17 2.12 10.24 0.95
C MET A 17 3.20 9.29 0.46
N HIS A 18 2.80 8.31 -0.34
CA HIS A 18 3.73 7.34 -0.90
C HIS A 18 3.39 7.08 -2.36
N MET A 19 4.40 6.61 -3.10
CA MET A 19 4.28 6.37 -4.52
C MET A 19 4.32 4.87 -4.74
N LEU A 20 3.18 4.33 -5.15
CA LEU A 20 3.10 2.93 -5.51
C LEU A 20 3.89 2.73 -6.80
N LEU A 21 3.43 3.33 -7.90
CA LEU A 21 3.95 3.12 -9.25
C LEU A 21 4.80 4.30 -9.69
N GLN A 22 5.93 4.03 -10.34
CA GLN A 22 6.64 5.07 -11.08
C GLN A 22 5.94 5.30 -12.42
N CYS A 23 5.08 6.31 -12.46
CA CYS A 23 4.39 6.71 -13.68
C CYS A 23 4.36 8.23 -13.80
N SER A 24 5.11 8.77 -14.77
CA SER A 24 5.28 10.21 -14.98
C SER A 24 4.09 10.90 -15.65
N THR A 25 2.93 10.27 -15.70
CA THR A 25 1.72 10.82 -16.32
C THR A 25 0.66 11.06 -15.27
N GLY A 26 -0.11 12.14 -15.42
CA GLY A 26 -1.19 12.47 -14.51
C GLY A 26 -2.26 11.39 -14.39
N ALA A 27 -2.83 11.25 -13.20
CA ALA A 27 -3.95 10.37 -12.94
C ALA A 27 -5.26 10.88 -13.58
N VAL A 28 -6.16 9.96 -13.89
CA VAL A 28 -7.55 10.27 -14.29
C VAL A 28 -8.57 9.37 -13.60
N THR A 29 -8.10 8.45 -12.75
CA THR A 29 -8.90 7.53 -11.96
C THR A 29 -8.49 7.65 -10.50
N LEU A 30 -9.46 7.83 -9.62
CA LEU A 30 -9.29 7.82 -8.18
C LEU A 30 -9.85 6.52 -7.63
N ARG A 31 -9.05 5.71 -6.94
CA ARG A 31 -9.55 4.59 -6.12
C ARG A 31 -9.48 4.96 -4.65
N GLN A 32 -10.43 4.46 -3.87
CA GLN A 32 -10.47 4.71 -2.44
C GLN A 32 -10.49 3.40 -1.65
N GLY A 33 -9.73 3.39 -0.56
CA GLY A 33 -9.72 2.29 0.40
C GLY A 33 -11.00 2.20 1.22
N PRO A 34 -11.17 1.11 1.99
CA PRO A 34 -12.19 1.10 3.03
C PRO A 34 -11.95 2.24 4.02
N ALA A 35 -13.03 2.71 4.64
CA ALA A 35 -12.91 3.61 5.77
C ALA A 35 -12.31 2.86 6.96
N ALA A 36 -11.53 3.54 7.80
CA ALA A 36 -10.98 2.94 9.01
C ALA A 36 -12.11 2.54 9.99
N GLU A 37 -13.20 3.30 10.00
CA GLU A 37 -14.41 3.02 10.77
C GLU A 37 -15.66 3.07 9.87
N PRO A 38 -16.66 2.20 10.10
CA PRO A 38 -17.92 2.24 9.35
C PRO A 38 -18.58 3.62 9.37
N GLY A 39 -18.97 4.12 8.20
CA GLY A 39 -19.63 5.43 8.06
C GLY A 39 -18.70 6.64 8.03
N THR A 40 -17.38 6.44 8.09
CA THR A 40 -16.37 7.52 8.02
C THR A 40 -15.79 7.67 6.61
N ALA A 41 -14.95 8.69 6.42
CA ALA A 41 -14.28 8.94 5.14
C ALA A 41 -13.27 7.81 4.80
N PRO A 42 -12.98 7.57 3.51
CA PRO A 42 -12.04 6.53 3.09
C PRO A 42 -10.65 6.69 3.72
N ALA A 43 -10.01 5.61 4.18
CA ALA A 43 -8.72 5.69 4.88
C ALA A 43 -7.57 6.19 4.00
N TRP A 44 -7.63 5.92 2.70
CA TRP A 44 -6.62 6.31 1.72
C TRP A 44 -7.21 6.52 0.32
N PHE A 45 -6.47 7.23 -0.52
CA PHE A 45 -6.78 7.47 -1.93
C PHE A 45 -5.61 7.11 -2.83
N ALA A 46 -5.89 6.40 -3.92
CA ALA A 46 -4.93 6.11 -4.98
C ALA A 46 -5.27 6.87 -6.26
N PHE A 47 -4.30 7.59 -6.79
CA PHE A 47 -4.39 8.37 -8.02
C PHE A 47 -3.77 7.57 -9.15
N LEU A 48 -4.58 7.05 -10.06
CA LEU A 48 -4.18 6.08 -11.07
C LEU A 48 -4.66 6.49 -12.47
N ARG A 49 -4.10 5.82 -13.49
CA ARG A 49 -4.68 5.75 -14.83
C ARG A 49 -5.55 4.50 -14.95
N PRO A 50 -6.49 4.44 -15.91
CA PRO A 50 -7.36 3.28 -16.12
C PRO A 50 -6.56 1.97 -16.24
N ALA A 51 -5.51 1.95 -17.06
CA ALA A 51 -4.64 0.78 -17.24
C ALA A 51 -4.02 0.28 -15.92
N HIS A 52 -3.66 1.16 -14.99
CA HIS A 52 -3.10 0.77 -13.68
C HIS A 52 -4.19 0.54 -12.62
N SER A 53 -5.39 1.07 -12.84
CA SER A 53 -6.54 0.79 -11.98
C SER A 53 -7.09 -0.61 -12.22
N GLU A 54 -7.16 -1.03 -13.48
CA GLU A 54 -7.67 -2.34 -13.92
C GLU A 54 -6.68 -3.47 -13.65
N GLY A 55 -5.37 -3.19 -13.76
CA GLY A 55 -4.30 -4.16 -13.46
C GLY A 55 -4.06 -4.44 -11.97
N LEU A 56 -4.83 -3.81 -11.07
CA LEU A 56 -4.75 -4.02 -9.61
C LEU A 56 -6.08 -4.58 -9.06
N PRO A 57 -6.59 -5.73 -9.56
CA PRO A 57 -7.89 -6.26 -9.15
C PRO A 57 -7.89 -6.71 -7.68
N ASP A 58 -6.77 -7.22 -7.18
CA ASP A 58 -6.66 -7.78 -5.81
C ASP A 58 -6.47 -6.71 -4.73
N TRP A 59 -6.40 -5.43 -5.12
CA TRP A 59 -6.31 -4.33 -4.17
C TRP A 59 -7.65 -4.10 -3.47
N PRO A 60 -7.68 -3.88 -2.14
CA PRO A 60 -8.90 -3.79 -1.34
C PRO A 60 -9.69 -2.49 -1.53
N ALA A 61 -9.48 -1.78 -2.64
CA ALA A 61 -10.21 -0.55 -2.92
C ALA A 61 -11.70 -0.86 -3.14
N THR A 62 -12.56 -0.10 -2.45
CA THR A 62 -14.00 -0.33 -2.41
C THR A 62 -14.75 0.38 -3.54
N VAL A 63 -14.18 1.46 -4.09
CA VAL A 63 -14.81 2.27 -5.15
C VAL A 63 -13.74 2.89 -6.05
N GLY A 64 -14.06 3.01 -7.35
CA GLY A 64 -13.28 3.75 -8.34
C GLY A 64 -14.11 4.89 -8.96
N HIS A 65 -13.46 6.03 -9.21
CA HIS A 65 -14.05 7.21 -9.83
C HIS A 65 -13.19 7.67 -10.99
N THR A 66 -13.79 7.92 -12.14
CA THR A 66 -13.11 8.57 -13.27
C THR A 66 -13.31 10.08 -13.17
N ASP A 67 -12.21 10.83 -13.14
CA ASP A 67 -12.23 12.29 -13.09
C ASP A 67 -11.13 12.87 -13.98
N LYS A 68 -11.48 13.79 -14.87
CA LYS A 68 -10.52 14.47 -15.74
C LYS A 68 -9.97 15.67 -14.98
N GLY A 69 -8.67 15.64 -14.66
CA GLY A 69 -8.01 16.73 -13.95
C GLY A 69 -7.62 16.42 -12.51
N LEU A 70 -7.37 15.14 -12.18
CA LEU A 70 -6.62 14.82 -10.98
C LEU A 70 -5.21 15.42 -11.12
N MET A 71 -4.77 16.14 -10.08
CA MET A 71 -3.54 16.94 -10.13
C MET A 71 -2.28 16.16 -9.72
N LEU A 72 -2.44 14.91 -9.27
CA LEU A 72 -1.32 14.06 -8.82
C LEU A 72 -0.89 13.09 -9.91
N ASP A 73 0.39 12.76 -9.88
CA ASP A 73 0.97 11.75 -10.76
C ASP A 73 0.36 10.38 -10.46
N CYS A 74 0.23 9.58 -11.53
CA CYS A 74 -0.24 8.22 -11.42
C CYS A 74 0.67 7.41 -10.49
N GLY A 75 0.08 6.66 -9.58
CA GLY A 75 0.76 5.89 -8.54
C GLY A 75 0.82 6.60 -7.19
N THR A 76 0.45 7.89 -7.11
CA THR A 76 0.42 8.60 -5.83
C THR A 76 -0.69 8.06 -4.93
N ILE A 77 -0.34 7.76 -3.68
CA ILE A 77 -1.26 7.41 -2.61
C ILE A 77 -1.25 8.53 -1.56
N LEU A 78 -2.45 8.96 -1.15
CA LEU A 78 -2.63 9.79 0.04
C LEU A 78 -3.25 8.95 1.15
N ASP A 79 -2.59 8.88 2.30
CA ASP A 79 -3.06 8.16 3.47
C ASP A 79 -3.42 9.13 4.60
N PHE A 80 -4.56 8.86 5.24
CA PHE A 80 -5.12 9.67 6.31
C PHE A 80 -5.19 8.91 7.64
N ARG A 81 -4.74 7.66 7.67
CA ARG A 81 -4.63 6.90 8.92
C ARG A 81 -3.55 7.51 9.82
N PRO A 82 -3.69 7.40 11.15
CA PRO A 82 -2.67 7.87 12.08
C PRO A 82 -1.35 7.10 11.92
N ALA A 83 -0.26 7.68 12.43
CA ALA A 83 1.10 7.18 12.22
C ALA A 83 1.32 5.76 12.75
N ASP A 84 0.60 5.38 13.81
CA ASP A 84 0.62 4.02 14.35
C ASP A 84 0.00 3.01 13.39
N GLN A 85 -0.93 3.42 12.52
CA GLN A 85 -1.62 2.55 11.55
C GLN A 85 -0.95 2.50 10.16
N LEU A 86 0.23 3.08 9.98
CA LEU A 86 0.92 3.04 8.68
C LEU A 86 1.24 1.61 8.20
N LEU A 87 1.46 0.68 9.13
CA LEU A 87 1.66 -0.72 8.77
C LEU A 87 0.41 -1.33 8.12
N GLN A 88 -0.77 -1.03 8.68
CA GLN A 88 -2.05 -1.42 8.09
C GLN A 88 -2.19 -0.89 6.66
N SER A 89 -1.62 0.29 6.37
CA SER A 89 -1.64 0.86 5.03
C SER A 89 -0.96 0.01 4.00
N HIS A 90 0.26 -0.41 4.29
CA HIS A 90 0.99 -1.31 3.42
C HIS A 90 0.33 -2.69 3.36
N ALA A 91 -0.29 -3.13 4.46
CA ALA A 91 -1.01 -4.39 4.53
C ALA A 91 -2.16 -4.43 3.51
N ASP A 92 -3.05 -3.44 3.61
CA ASP A 92 -4.16 -3.29 2.68
C ASP A 92 -3.66 -3.18 1.24
N LEU A 93 -2.69 -2.31 0.98
CA LEU A 93 -2.34 -1.95 -0.39
C LEU A 93 -1.60 -3.05 -1.14
N TRP A 94 -0.69 -3.80 -0.50
CA TRP A 94 0.12 -4.75 -1.27
C TRP A 94 0.55 -6.00 -0.50
N LEU A 95 0.76 -5.98 0.82
CA LEU A 95 1.18 -7.20 1.53
C LEU A 95 0.07 -8.26 1.50
N THR A 96 -1.18 -7.88 1.75
CA THR A 96 -2.31 -8.79 1.73
C THR A 96 -2.62 -9.30 0.34
N PRO A 97 -2.73 -8.46 -0.72
CA PRO A 97 -2.85 -8.95 -2.09
C PRO A 97 -1.70 -9.89 -2.48
N MET A 98 -0.47 -9.56 -2.10
CA MET A 98 0.71 -10.37 -2.45
C MET A 98 0.75 -11.71 -1.71
N THR A 99 0.42 -11.74 -0.42
CA THR A 99 0.65 -12.92 0.45
C THR A 99 -0.61 -13.66 0.89
N GLY A 100 -1.79 -13.06 0.72
CA GLY A 100 -3.05 -13.53 1.28
C GLY A 100 -3.17 -13.33 2.80
N VAL A 101 -2.14 -12.83 3.48
CA VAL A 101 -2.15 -12.61 4.92
C VAL A 101 -3.03 -11.39 5.22
N GLN A 102 -4.15 -11.63 5.89
CA GLN A 102 -5.04 -10.57 6.33
C GLN A 102 -4.50 -9.94 7.62
N PRO A 103 -4.38 -8.61 7.68
CA PRO A 103 -4.03 -7.93 8.92
C PRO A 103 -5.18 -8.12 9.94
N PRO A 104 -4.85 -8.34 11.23
CA PRO A 104 -5.87 -8.30 12.28
C PRO A 104 -6.42 -6.87 12.43
N ALA A 105 -7.55 -6.72 13.11
CA ALA A 105 -8.25 -5.44 13.26
C ALA A 105 -7.42 -4.31 13.93
N ARG A 106 -6.23 -4.61 14.47
CA ARG A 106 -5.25 -3.63 15.00
C ARG A 106 -3.82 -4.12 14.84
N ASN A 107 -2.91 -3.17 14.59
CA ASN A 107 -1.46 -3.29 14.41
C ASN A 107 -0.79 -4.39 15.23
N ASP A 108 -0.68 -5.57 14.65
CA ASP A 108 0.12 -6.65 15.21
C ASP A 108 1.33 -6.89 14.34
N VAL A 109 2.48 -7.03 15.00
CA VAL A 109 3.75 -7.54 14.44
C VAL A 109 3.52 -8.90 13.73
N ASP A 110 2.47 -9.63 14.12
CA ASP A 110 2.00 -10.88 13.53
C ASP A 110 1.76 -10.77 12.01
N VAL A 111 1.31 -9.63 11.47
CA VAL A 111 1.13 -9.50 10.01
C VAL A 111 2.47 -9.56 9.28
N LEU A 112 3.50 -8.88 9.79
CA LEU A 112 4.84 -8.87 9.18
C LEU A 112 5.53 -10.22 9.34
N ASP A 113 5.37 -10.87 10.49
CA ASP A 113 5.90 -12.21 10.73
C ASP A 113 5.28 -13.24 9.77
N ARG A 114 3.94 -13.25 9.65
CA ARG A 114 3.23 -14.16 8.71
C ARG A 114 3.55 -13.85 7.26
N THR A 115 3.55 -12.57 6.85
CA THR A 115 3.97 -12.20 5.49
C THR A 115 5.39 -12.68 5.22
N TYR A 116 6.31 -12.47 6.17
CA TYR A 116 7.68 -12.96 6.02
C TYR A 116 7.74 -14.48 5.84
N GLN A 117 7.00 -15.25 6.64
CA GLN A 117 6.93 -16.71 6.52
C GLN A 117 6.39 -17.16 5.16
N VAL A 118 5.35 -16.50 4.63
CA VAL A 118 4.82 -16.80 3.29
C VAL A 118 5.85 -16.52 2.21
N LEU A 119 6.58 -15.40 2.31
CA LEU A 119 7.63 -15.05 1.36
C LEU A 119 8.80 -16.04 1.42
N ASP A 120 9.17 -16.48 2.62
CA ASP A 120 10.22 -17.48 2.85
C ASP A 120 9.85 -18.82 2.19
N ALA A 121 8.64 -19.32 2.46
CA ALA A 121 8.15 -20.57 1.87
C ALA A 121 8.08 -20.51 0.33
N ARG A 122 7.71 -19.36 -0.24
CA ARG A 122 7.70 -19.16 -1.71
C ARG A 122 9.10 -19.19 -2.31
N LEU A 123 10.07 -18.58 -1.62
CA LEU A 123 11.46 -18.60 -2.05
C LEU A 123 12.08 -20.00 -1.94
N GLU A 124 11.77 -20.75 -0.88
CA GLU A 124 12.20 -22.15 -0.74
C GLU A 124 11.62 -23.06 -1.81
N ALA A 125 10.41 -22.77 -2.28
CA ALA A 125 9.78 -23.48 -3.39
C ALA A 125 10.28 -22.99 -4.78
N SER A 126 10.98 -21.86 -4.85
CA SER A 126 11.51 -21.31 -6.09
C SER A 126 12.84 -21.97 -6.45
N THR A 127 13.02 -22.30 -7.73
CA THR A 127 14.25 -22.88 -8.26
C THR A 127 15.22 -21.84 -8.83
N ASP A 128 14.79 -20.59 -8.97
CA ASP A 128 15.60 -19.48 -9.50
C ASP A 128 16.28 -18.71 -8.36
N SER A 129 17.61 -18.59 -8.40
CA SER A 129 18.42 -18.09 -7.27
C SER A 129 19.20 -16.80 -7.54
N GLU A 130 19.20 -16.27 -8.76
CA GLU A 130 19.94 -15.04 -9.09
C GLU A 130 19.00 -13.91 -9.53
N ASN A 131 18.96 -12.84 -8.72
CA ASN A 131 18.22 -11.59 -8.96
C ASN A 131 16.68 -11.67 -8.90
N ASP A 132 16.12 -12.49 -8.01
CA ASP A 132 14.68 -12.52 -7.78
C ASP A 132 14.21 -11.27 -6.99
N PRO A 133 13.32 -10.42 -7.56
CA PRO A 133 12.69 -9.33 -6.81
C PRO A 133 11.99 -9.80 -5.53
N LEU A 134 11.59 -11.06 -5.45
CA LEU A 134 10.95 -11.66 -4.27
C LEU A 134 11.92 -11.74 -3.09
N GLN A 135 13.21 -12.02 -3.36
CA GLN A 135 14.25 -12.03 -2.35
C GLN A 135 14.48 -10.62 -1.77
N SER A 136 14.44 -9.61 -2.65
CA SER A 136 14.54 -8.20 -2.23
C SER A 136 13.33 -7.78 -1.40
N VAL A 137 12.12 -8.17 -1.80
CA VAL A 137 10.88 -7.92 -1.02
C VAL A 137 10.97 -8.60 0.35
N ARG A 138 11.37 -9.88 0.41
CA ARG A 138 11.54 -10.63 1.67
C ARG A 138 12.55 -9.96 2.61
N LEU A 139 13.68 -9.48 2.08
CA LEU A 139 14.69 -8.76 2.86
C LEU A 139 14.13 -7.45 3.45
N MET A 140 13.43 -6.66 2.65
CA MET A 140 12.83 -5.40 3.10
C MET A 140 11.71 -5.62 4.13
N VAL A 141 10.86 -6.65 3.94
CA VAL A 141 9.86 -7.06 4.95
C VAL A 141 10.55 -7.52 6.24
N GLY A 142 11.67 -8.23 6.17
CA GLY A 142 12.47 -8.60 7.33
C GLY A 142 12.99 -7.39 8.12
N MET A 143 13.44 -6.34 7.44
CA MET A 143 13.85 -5.08 8.09
C MET A 143 12.67 -4.34 8.71
N ALA A 144 11.51 -4.34 8.04
CA ALA A 144 10.28 -3.78 8.58
C ALA A 144 9.87 -4.49 9.88
N ARG A 145 9.93 -5.82 9.87
CA ARG A 145 9.62 -6.70 11.01
C ARG A 145 10.51 -6.43 12.21
N GLY A 146 11.84 -6.38 12.00
CA GLY A 146 12.79 -6.04 13.07
C GLY A 146 12.54 -4.65 13.66
N SER A 147 12.31 -3.66 12.79
CA SER A 147 12.01 -2.28 13.23
C SER A 147 10.69 -2.20 14.02
N ALA A 148 9.67 -2.95 13.60
CA ALA A 148 8.38 -3.00 14.29
C ALA A 148 8.50 -3.68 15.67
N ALA A 149 9.28 -4.75 15.80
CA ALA A 149 9.56 -5.42 17.07
C ALA A 149 10.28 -4.50 18.08
N GLU A 150 11.07 -3.55 17.59
CA GLU A 150 11.72 -2.49 18.39
C GLU A 150 10.79 -1.30 18.70
N GLY A 151 9.54 -1.32 18.24
CA GLY A 151 8.58 -0.21 18.38
C GLY A 151 8.82 0.96 17.42
N ASN A 152 9.75 0.84 16.46
CA ASN A 152 10.07 1.86 15.48
C ASN A 152 9.20 1.74 14.22
N LEU A 153 7.93 2.11 14.37
CA LEU A 153 6.92 2.02 13.32
C LEU A 153 7.23 2.89 12.10
N PHE A 154 7.89 4.04 12.30
CA PHE A 154 8.31 4.92 11.20
C PHE A 154 9.32 4.23 10.30
N ARG A 155 10.35 3.59 10.88
CA ARG A 155 11.36 2.84 10.12
C ARG A 155 10.77 1.59 9.47
N ALA A 156 9.82 0.94 10.13
CA ALA A 156 9.08 -0.16 9.55
C ALA A 156 8.32 0.26 8.28
N ALA A 157 7.53 1.34 8.36
CA ALA A 157 6.78 1.89 7.22
C ALA A 157 7.71 2.33 6.07
N HIS A 158 8.84 2.97 6.37
CA HIS A 158 9.81 3.35 5.33
C HIS A 158 10.36 2.13 4.58
N SER A 159 10.67 1.05 5.30
CA SER A 159 11.14 -0.20 4.70
C SER A 159 10.08 -0.82 3.77
N LEU A 160 8.80 -0.74 4.16
CA LEU A 160 7.69 -1.24 3.35
C LEU A 160 7.40 -0.39 2.12
N THR A 161 7.67 0.92 2.16
CA THR A 161 7.56 1.79 0.99
C THR A 161 8.53 1.37 -0.12
N LEU A 162 9.71 0.88 0.23
CA LEU A 162 10.66 0.35 -0.76
C LEU A 162 10.17 -0.98 -1.38
N CYS A 163 9.44 -1.81 -0.64
CA CYS A 163 8.82 -3.01 -1.18
C CYS A 163 7.79 -2.70 -2.25
N GLU A 164 7.03 -1.60 -2.12
CA GLU A 164 5.99 -1.22 -3.10
C GLU A 164 6.55 -1.11 -4.53
N SER A 165 7.76 -0.54 -4.65
CA SER A 165 8.47 -0.43 -5.93
C SER A 165 9.02 -1.77 -6.44
N LEU A 166 9.34 -2.70 -5.54
CA LEU A 166 9.89 -4.02 -5.87
C LEU A 166 8.80 -5.01 -6.28
N VAL A 167 7.64 -4.96 -5.62
CA VAL A 167 6.50 -5.85 -5.91
C VAL A 167 5.98 -5.68 -7.34
N GLN A 168 6.17 -4.51 -7.94
CA GLN A 168 5.82 -4.29 -9.36
C GLN A 168 6.73 -5.01 -10.36
N ARG A 169 7.85 -5.54 -9.88
CA ARG A 169 8.82 -6.26 -10.70
C ARG A 169 8.65 -7.77 -10.58
N LEU A 170 7.75 -8.23 -9.70
CA LEU A 170 7.29 -9.62 -9.58
C LEU A 170 6.26 -9.92 -10.67
#